data_AF-A0A2V8JP44-F1
#
_entry.id   AF-A0A2V8JP44-F1
#
_cell.length_a   1.000
_cell.length_b   1.000
_cell.length_c   1.000
_cell.angle_alpha   90.00
_cell.angle_beta   90.00
_cell.angle_gamma   90.00
#
_symmetry.space_group_name_H-M   'P 1'
#
loop_
_entity.id
_entity.type
_entity.pdbx_description
1 polymer ?
#
loop_
_entity_poly.entity_id
_entity_poly.type
_entity_poly.pdbx_seq_one_letter_code
_entity_poly.pdbx_strand_id
1 'polypeptide(L)'
;MEIDCPSSCIHLKASRSYAAEKQIPDPQLAAKIHIYDEKFLHDFSPILDAVSKSVVEERLTSPWLVDRDVIEVYKSLHTTMKTLASGIYYESLPDGPVRISLFRRLKTLIDELMQPDPSADHGVLKVSEALDVLDFLTFVAQMNSSVRPRSRGYLDWLSTMSGMPAAAEHSSGLILP
;
A
#
# COMPACT_ATOMS: atom_id res chain seq x y z
N MET A 1 -24.64 10.35 -12.88
CA MET A 1 -24.49 8.93 -13.25
C MET A 1 -23.02 8.57 -13.05
N GLU A 2 -22.70 7.90 -11.96
CA GLU A 2 -21.36 7.37 -11.71
C GLU A 2 -21.42 5.90 -12.15
N ILE A 3 -20.77 5.55 -13.26
CA ILE A 3 -20.69 4.17 -13.74
C ILE A 3 -19.59 3.50 -12.95
N ASP A 4 -19.97 2.62 -12.02
CA ASP A 4 -19.02 1.79 -11.27
C ASP A 4 -18.52 0.66 -12.18
N CYS A 5 -17.67 0.99 -13.17
CA CYS A 5 -17.12 0.01 -14.09
C CYS A 5 -16.14 -0.88 -13.33
N PRO A 6 -16.11 -2.19 -13.62
CA PRO A 6 -15.19 -3.08 -12.93
C PRO A 6 -13.72 -2.84 -13.30
N SER A 7 -12.79 -3.31 -12.46
CA SER A 7 -11.34 -3.18 -12.72
C SER A 7 -10.90 -3.89 -14.00
N SER A 8 -11.68 -4.88 -14.46
CA SER A 8 -11.51 -5.62 -15.71
C SER A 8 -11.97 -4.84 -16.96
N CYS A 9 -12.78 -3.79 -16.81
CA CYS A 9 -13.44 -3.02 -17.88
C CYS A 9 -12.44 -2.34 -18.82
N ILE A 10 -12.47 -2.69 -20.12
CA ILE A 10 -11.54 -2.16 -21.14
C ILE A 10 -11.65 -0.63 -21.29
N HIS A 11 -12.86 -0.08 -21.20
CA HIS A 11 -13.10 1.36 -21.28
C HIS A 11 -12.59 2.11 -20.04
N LEU A 12 -12.67 1.49 -18.86
CA LEU A 12 -12.12 2.06 -17.64
C LEU A 12 -10.59 1.98 -17.63
N LYS A 13 -9.99 0.89 -18.11
CA LYS A 13 -8.53 0.80 -18.33
C LYS A 13 -8.04 1.87 -19.31
N ALA A 14 -8.72 2.04 -20.45
CA ALA A 14 -8.40 3.06 -21.44
C ALA A 14 -8.62 4.50 -20.92
N SER A 15 -9.66 4.74 -20.13
CA SER A 15 -9.90 6.05 -19.50
C SER A 15 -8.87 6.38 -18.42
N ARG A 16 -8.44 5.37 -17.64
CA ARG A 16 -7.36 5.51 -16.65
C ARG A 16 -6.02 5.83 -17.32
N SER A 17 -5.69 5.19 -18.45
CA SER A 17 -4.43 5.47 -19.14
C SER A 17 -4.42 6.85 -19.83
N TYR A 18 -5.57 7.34 -20.30
CA TYR A 18 -5.64 8.60 -21.06
C TYR A 18 -5.83 9.87 -20.20
N ALA A 19 -6.39 9.75 -18.99
CA ALA A 19 -6.82 10.92 -18.19
C ALA A 19 -6.50 10.81 -16.68
N ALA A 20 -5.56 9.96 -16.26
CA ALA A 20 -5.10 9.95 -14.88
C ALA A 20 -4.02 11.01 -14.69
N GLU A 21 -4.40 12.17 -14.18
CA GLU A 21 -3.44 13.07 -13.55
C GLU A 21 -2.80 12.31 -12.37
N LYS A 22 -1.48 12.10 -12.48
CA LYS A 22 -0.72 11.34 -11.49
C LYS A 22 -0.63 12.14 -10.21
N GLN A 23 -0.65 11.43 -9.09
CA GLN A 23 -0.34 12.07 -7.82
C GLN A 23 1.13 12.53 -7.85
N ILE A 24 1.38 13.78 -7.46
CA ILE A 24 2.75 14.28 -7.28
C ILE A 24 3.26 13.66 -5.97
N PRO A 25 4.39 12.93 -6.00
CA PRO A 25 4.96 12.36 -4.79
C PRO A 25 5.38 13.44 -3.79
N ASP A 26 5.43 13.07 -2.51
CA ASP A 26 5.94 13.96 -1.47
C ASP A 26 7.38 14.40 -1.81
N PRO A 27 7.71 15.71 -1.80
CA PRO A 27 9.04 16.19 -2.13
C PRO A 27 10.16 15.60 -1.26
N GLN A 28 9.89 15.32 0.02
CA GLN A 28 10.86 14.72 0.93
C GLN A 28 11.14 13.26 0.54
N LEU A 29 10.11 12.52 0.14
CA LEU A 29 10.27 11.15 -0.37
C LEU A 29 10.99 11.16 -1.73
N ALA A 30 10.60 12.07 -2.62
CA ALA A 30 11.24 12.22 -3.93
C ALA A 30 12.74 12.54 -3.81
N ALA A 31 13.14 13.34 -2.81
CA ALA A 31 14.54 13.63 -2.54
C ALA A 31 15.34 12.38 -2.12
N LYS A 32 14.70 11.40 -1.48
CA LYS A 32 15.33 10.15 -1.02
C LYS A 32 15.41 9.06 -2.10
N ILE A 33 14.81 9.27 -3.28
CA ILE A 33 14.67 8.20 -4.29
C ILE A 33 15.99 7.55 -4.71
N HIS A 34 17.09 8.30 -4.68
CA HIS A 34 18.43 7.83 -5.03
C HIS A 34 18.98 6.79 -4.04
N ILE A 35 18.40 6.68 -2.85
CA ILE A 35 18.75 5.69 -1.81
C ILE A 35 18.16 4.32 -2.14
N TYR A 36 17.03 4.28 -2.87
CA TYR A 36 16.30 3.06 -3.20
C TYR A 36 16.83 2.45 -4.51
N ASP A 37 18.12 2.09 -4.50
CA ASP A 37 18.80 1.48 -5.64
C ASP A 37 18.51 -0.03 -5.78
N GLU A 38 19.14 -0.67 -6.76
CA GLU A 38 18.98 -2.12 -7.00
C GLU A 38 19.36 -2.96 -5.78
N LYS A 39 20.35 -2.51 -4.99
CA LYS A 39 20.76 -3.20 -3.77
C LYS A 39 19.67 -3.13 -2.71
N PHE A 40 19.07 -1.96 -2.50
CA PHE A 40 17.94 -1.81 -1.58
C PHE A 40 16.79 -2.75 -1.99
N LEU A 41 16.43 -2.76 -3.27
CA LEU A 41 15.36 -3.63 -3.78
C LEU A 41 15.68 -5.11 -3.58
N HIS A 42 16.93 -5.52 -3.81
CA HIS A 42 17.38 -6.89 -3.60
C HIS A 42 17.31 -7.28 -2.11
N ASP A 43 17.89 -6.46 -1.23
CA ASP A 43 18.00 -6.74 0.20
C ASP A 43 16.63 -6.80 0.89
N PHE A 44 15.68 -5.96 0.46
CA PHE A 44 14.34 -5.89 1.05
C PHE A 44 13.25 -6.60 0.23
N SER A 45 13.61 -7.28 -0.87
CA SER A 45 12.66 -7.97 -1.75
C SER A 45 11.65 -8.86 -1.00
N PRO A 46 12.07 -9.74 -0.06
CA PRO A 46 11.12 -10.58 0.68
C PRO A 46 10.09 -9.78 1.49
N ILE A 47 10.52 -8.65 2.07
CA ILE A 47 9.70 -7.78 2.90
C ILE A 47 8.73 -6.97 2.04
N LEU A 48 9.22 -6.43 0.92
CA LEU A 48 8.40 -5.72 -0.05
C LEU A 48 7.29 -6.63 -0.63
N ASP A 49 7.63 -7.89 -0.93
CA ASP A 49 6.68 -8.89 -1.40
C ASP A 49 5.65 -9.26 -0.31
N ALA A 50 6.09 -9.51 0.93
CA ALA A 50 5.20 -9.81 2.05
C ALA A 50 4.18 -8.69 2.32
N VAL A 51 4.64 -7.43 2.36
CA VAL A 51 3.76 -6.27 2.56
C VAL A 51 2.80 -6.10 1.37
N SER A 52 3.30 -6.22 0.14
CA SER A 52 2.48 -6.12 -1.07
C SER A 52 1.36 -7.16 -1.11
N LYS A 53 1.69 -8.43 -0.80
CA LYS A 53 0.71 -9.52 -0.70
C LYS A 53 -0.32 -9.24 0.38
N SER A 54 0.11 -8.79 1.56
CA SER A 54 -0.78 -8.45 2.67
C SER A 54 -1.80 -7.36 2.31
N VAL A 55 -1.40 -6.35 1.53
CA VAL A 55 -2.32 -5.33 1.00
C VAL A 55 -3.31 -5.92 0.00
N VAL A 56 -2.86 -6.80 -0.89
CA VAL A 56 -3.74 -7.47 -1.86
C VAL A 56 -4.75 -8.37 -1.15
N GLU A 57 -4.33 -9.11 -0.12
CA GLU A 57 -5.23 -9.91 0.72
C GLU A 57 -6.28 -9.05 1.42
N GLU A 58 -5.89 -7.93 2.01
CA GLU A 58 -6.85 -7.00 2.64
C GLU A 58 -7.84 -6.44 1.62
N ARG A 59 -7.40 -6.19 0.38
CA ARG A 59 -8.29 -5.77 -0.71
C ARG A 59 -9.35 -6.82 -1.02
N LEU A 60 -9.02 -8.12 -0.93
CA LEU A 60 -9.98 -9.21 -1.15
C LEU A 60 -11.08 -9.22 -0.09
N THR A 61 -10.75 -8.90 1.17
CA THR A 61 -11.71 -8.83 2.27
C THR A 61 -12.42 -7.48 2.36
N SER A 62 -11.82 -6.43 1.82
CA SER A 62 -12.28 -5.04 1.89
C SER A 62 -12.38 -4.41 0.48
N PRO A 63 -13.45 -4.70 -0.31
CA PRO A 63 -13.59 -4.21 -1.70
C PRO A 63 -13.60 -2.68 -1.85
N TRP A 64 -13.92 -1.98 -0.75
CA TRP A 64 -13.95 -0.53 -0.66
C TRP A 64 -12.57 0.10 -0.53
N LEU A 65 -11.52 -0.70 -0.32
CA LEU A 65 -10.14 -0.23 -0.23
C LEU A 65 -9.73 0.49 -1.53
N VAL A 66 -9.13 1.66 -1.38
CA VAL A 66 -8.60 2.49 -2.47
C VAL A 66 -7.14 2.86 -2.21
N ASP A 67 -6.43 3.29 -3.25
CA ASP A 67 -4.99 3.61 -3.16
C ASP A 67 -4.68 4.62 -2.04
N ARG A 68 -5.54 5.64 -1.88
CA ARG A 68 -5.38 6.68 -0.85
C ARG A 68 -5.41 6.10 0.56
N ASP A 69 -6.22 5.08 0.80
CA ASP A 69 -6.28 4.44 2.12
C ASP A 69 -4.98 3.72 2.44
N VAL A 70 -4.39 3.04 1.45
CA VAL A 70 -3.09 2.36 1.60
C VAL A 70 -1.98 3.36 1.86
N ILE A 71 -1.93 4.47 1.11
CA ILE A 71 -0.96 5.55 1.30
C ILE A 71 -1.04 6.12 2.72
N GLU A 72 -2.25 6.38 3.24
CA GLU A 72 -2.41 6.90 4.61
C GLU A 72 -2.04 5.87 5.68
N VAL A 73 -2.27 4.59 5.44
CA VAL A 73 -1.81 3.53 6.36
C VAL A 73 -0.29 3.45 6.39
N TYR A 74 0.40 3.49 5.26
CA TYR A 74 1.87 3.49 5.24
C TYR A 74 2.46 4.68 6.00
N LYS A 75 1.91 5.89 5.81
CA LYS A 75 2.32 7.08 6.59
C LYS A 75 2.07 6.94 8.09
N SER A 76 0.94 6.32 8.46
CA SER A 76 0.55 6.08 9.85
C SER A 76 1.50 5.07 10.52
N LEU A 77 1.86 4.01 9.81
CA LEU A 77 2.89 3.05 10.25
C LEU A 77 4.25 3.70 10.36
N HIS A 78 4.65 4.52 9.38
CA HIS A 78 5.92 5.24 9.42
C HIS A 78 5.99 6.15 10.66
N THR A 79 4.93 6.91 10.93
CA THR A 79 4.84 7.74 12.14
C THR A 79 4.94 6.89 13.42
N THR A 80 4.26 5.75 13.46
CA THR A 80 4.30 4.80 14.60
C THR A 80 5.70 4.20 14.82
N MET A 81 6.41 3.85 13.75
CA MET A 81 7.78 3.35 13.85
C MET A 81 8.76 4.44 14.28
N LYS A 82 8.52 5.68 13.84
CA LYS A 82 9.33 6.83 14.25
C LYS A 82 9.17 7.15 15.74
N THR A 83 7.96 7.06 16.27
CA THR A 83 7.73 7.25 17.72
C THR A 83 8.37 6.11 18.51
N LEU A 84 8.29 4.87 18.03
CA LEU A 84 8.98 3.73 18.63
C LEU A 84 10.51 3.94 18.67
N ALA A 85 11.10 4.43 17.58
CA ALA A 85 12.53 4.76 17.52
C ALA A 85 12.94 5.82 18.57
N SER A 86 12.03 6.73 18.91
CA SER A 86 12.23 7.74 19.96
C SER A 86 11.97 7.24 21.39
N GLY A 87 11.62 5.96 21.56
CA GLY A 87 11.29 5.36 22.86
C GLY A 87 9.85 5.61 23.33
N ILE A 88 8.98 6.13 22.46
CA ILE A 88 7.58 6.44 22.77
C ILE A 88 6.69 5.38 22.12
N TYR A 89 6.05 4.55 22.94
CA TYR A 89 5.15 3.51 22.48
C TYR A 89 3.75 4.05 22.20
N TYR A 90 3.61 4.82 21.11
CA TYR A 90 2.32 5.36 20.66
C TYR A 90 2.02 4.95 19.23
N GLU A 91 0.83 4.39 19.00
CA GLU A 91 0.31 4.07 17.67
C GLU A 91 -0.41 5.28 17.08
N SER A 92 0.05 5.73 15.90
CA SER A 92 -0.64 6.77 15.13
C SER A 92 -1.70 6.12 14.25
N LEU A 93 -2.86 5.78 14.82
CA LEU A 93 -3.93 5.10 14.10
C LEU A 93 -4.53 5.99 12.99
N PRO A 94 -4.74 5.45 11.78
CA PRO A 94 -5.42 6.19 10.71
C PRO A 94 -6.93 6.27 10.95
N ASP A 95 -7.57 7.30 10.38
CA ASP A 95 -9.02 7.46 10.46
C ASP A 95 -9.77 6.48 9.54
N GLY A 96 -10.76 5.80 10.11
CA GLY A 96 -11.74 4.98 9.39
C GLY A 96 -11.48 3.47 9.48
N PRO A 97 -12.55 2.65 9.48
CA PRO A 97 -12.46 1.22 9.81
C PRO A 97 -11.61 0.42 8.82
N VAL A 98 -11.69 0.73 7.52
CA VAL A 98 -10.90 0.04 6.48
C VAL A 98 -9.40 0.30 6.67
N ARG A 99 -9.01 1.54 6.99
CA ARG A 99 -7.60 1.89 7.25
C ARG A 99 -7.09 1.26 8.53
N ILE A 100 -7.91 1.22 9.58
CA ILE A 100 -7.55 0.58 10.85
C ILE A 100 -7.33 -0.93 10.65
N SER A 101 -8.19 -1.59 9.88
CA SER A 101 -8.03 -3.02 9.53
C SER A 101 -6.68 -3.28 8.87
N LEU A 102 -6.40 -2.55 7.78
CA LEU A 102 -5.14 -2.66 7.06
C LEU A 102 -3.93 -2.29 7.94
N PHE A 103 -4.04 -1.24 8.75
CA PHE A 103 -2.98 -0.82 9.67
C PHE A 103 -2.64 -1.94 10.66
N ARG A 104 -3.65 -2.57 11.27
CA ARG A 104 -3.43 -3.66 12.24
C ARG A 104 -2.74 -4.84 11.58
N ARG A 105 -3.23 -5.26 10.41
CA ARG A 105 -2.62 -6.35 9.62
C ARG A 105 -1.15 -6.07 9.31
N LEU A 106 -0.86 -4.91 8.72
CA LEU A 106 0.50 -4.55 8.33
C LEU A 106 1.41 -4.31 9.53
N LYS A 107 0.88 -3.76 10.62
CA LYS A 107 1.63 -3.61 11.87
C LYS A 107 2.04 -4.96 12.42
N THR A 108 1.12 -5.93 12.51
CA THR A 108 1.44 -7.29 12.96
C THR A 108 2.52 -7.91 12.10
N LEU A 109 2.39 -7.81 10.77
CA LEU A 109 3.42 -8.29 9.84
C LEU A 109 4.78 -7.64 10.10
N ILE A 110 4.85 -6.32 10.23
CA ILE A 110 6.11 -5.61 10.48
C ILE A 110 6.69 -6.00 11.85
N ASP A 111 5.86 -6.09 12.89
CA ASP A 111 6.30 -6.50 14.23
C ASP A 111 6.87 -7.94 14.24
N GLU A 112 6.33 -8.83 13.41
CA GLU A 112 6.85 -10.19 13.20
C GLU A 112 8.20 -10.18 12.46
N LEU A 113 8.32 -9.39 11.39
CA LEU A 113 9.58 -9.22 10.64
C LEU A 113 10.71 -8.61 11.48
N MET A 114 10.35 -7.84 12.52
CA MET A 114 11.28 -7.26 13.48
C MET A 114 11.66 -8.20 14.62
N GLN A 115 11.07 -9.39 14.69
CA GLN A 115 11.45 -10.42 15.66
C GLN A 115 12.47 -11.40 15.05
N PRO A 116 13.36 -12.00 15.86
CA PRO A 116 14.23 -13.07 15.40
C PRO A 116 13.41 -14.30 15.01
N ASP A 117 13.40 -14.62 13.72
CA ASP A 117 12.89 -15.90 13.22
C ASP A 117 14.03 -16.70 12.57
N PRO A 118 14.50 -17.80 13.19
CA PRO A 118 15.54 -18.65 12.62
C PRO A 118 15.12 -19.40 11.35
N SER A 119 13.82 -19.39 11.02
CA SER A 119 13.26 -20.03 9.82
C SER A 119 13.08 -19.05 8.65
N ALA A 120 13.24 -17.74 8.89
CA ALA A 120 13.07 -16.72 7.88
C ALA A 120 14.31 -16.60 6.99
N ASP A 121 14.10 -16.49 5.68
CA ASP A 121 15.15 -16.23 4.69
C ASP A 121 15.66 -14.77 4.73
N HIS A 122 15.16 -13.94 5.64
CA HIS A 122 15.57 -12.55 5.85
C HIS A 122 16.13 -12.35 7.26
N GLY A 123 17.04 -11.39 7.40
CA GLY A 123 17.49 -10.94 8.72
C GLY A 123 16.36 -10.23 9.50
N VAL A 124 16.62 -9.99 10.79
CA VAL A 124 15.73 -9.17 11.63
C VAL A 124 15.65 -7.76 11.06
N LEU A 125 14.43 -7.30 10.75
CA LEU A 125 14.19 -5.96 10.26
C LEU A 125 14.44 -4.94 11.38
N LYS A 126 15.36 -3.99 11.15
CA LYS A 126 15.61 -2.90 12.11
C LYS A 126 14.56 -1.80 11.95
N VAL A 127 14.33 -1.02 13.00
CA VAL A 127 13.39 0.12 12.97
C VAL A 127 13.74 1.12 11.85
N SER A 128 15.03 1.42 11.64
CA SER A 128 15.46 2.33 10.56
C SER A 128 15.15 1.77 9.18
N GLU A 129 15.34 0.47 8.99
CA GLU A 129 15.06 -0.23 7.73
C GLU A 129 13.54 -0.29 7.47
N ALA A 130 12.73 -0.51 8.52
CA ALA A 130 11.28 -0.43 8.42
C ALA A 130 10.80 0.96 8.00
N LEU A 131 11.43 2.03 8.49
CA LEU A 131 11.13 3.40 8.06
C LEU A 131 11.48 3.60 6.57
N ASP A 132 12.65 3.14 6.13
CA ASP A 132 13.06 3.25 4.72
C ASP A 132 12.15 2.46 3.78
N VAL A 133 11.74 1.25 4.18
CA VAL A 133 10.78 0.41 3.45
C VAL A 133 9.41 1.10 3.35
N LEU A 134 8.90 1.67 4.44
CA LEU A 134 7.62 2.38 4.45
C LEU A 134 7.65 3.67 3.60
N ASP A 135 8.76 4.41 3.63
CA ASP A 135 8.97 5.57 2.76
C ASP A 135 8.98 5.15 1.29
N PHE A 136 9.71 4.09 0.94
CA PHE A 136 9.75 3.54 -0.42
C PHE A 136 8.36 3.09 -0.88
N LEU A 137 7.64 2.30 -0.07
CA LEU A 137 6.29 1.84 -0.39
C LEU A 137 5.30 3.00 -0.57
N THR A 138 5.40 4.04 0.27
CA THR A 138 4.60 5.26 0.14
C THR A 138 4.89 5.97 -1.17
N PHE A 139 6.16 6.11 -1.53
CA PHE A 139 6.58 6.71 -2.79
C PHE A 139 6.06 5.94 -4.01
N VAL A 140 6.24 4.62 -4.03
CA VAL A 140 5.74 3.75 -5.12
C VAL A 140 4.22 3.80 -5.23
N ALA A 141 3.51 3.82 -4.10
CA ALA A 141 2.06 3.95 -4.08
C ALA A 141 1.59 5.28 -4.67
N GLN A 142 2.26 6.39 -4.33
CA GLN A 142 1.97 7.70 -4.94
C GLN A 142 2.23 7.71 -6.45
N MET A 143 3.34 7.14 -6.90
CA MET A 143 3.71 7.07 -8.31
C MET A 143 2.76 6.24 -9.18
N ASN A 144 2.12 5.24 -8.59
CA ASN A 144 1.18 4.34 -9.26
C ASN A 144 -0.30 4.68 -8.96
N SER A 145 -0.56 5.73 -8.20
CA SER A 145 -1.91 6.23 -7.95
C SER A 145 -2.24 7.46 -8.80
N SER A 146 -3.50 7.87 -8.76
CA SER A 146 -4.01 9.06 -9.40
C SER A 146 -4.64 9.99 -8.37
N VAL A 147 -4.80 11.26 -8.73
CA VAL A 147 -5.48 12.25 -7.87
C VAL A 147 -6.97 11.93 -7.61
N ARG A 148 -7.55 10.94 -8.31
CA ARG A 148 -8.96 10.58 -8.18
C ARG A 148 -9.22 9.94 -6.80
N PRO A 149 -10.24 10.39 -6.03
CA PRO A 149 -10.49 9.90 -4.68
C PRO A 149 -10.68 8.38 -4.56
N ARG A 150 -11.22 7.73 -5.60
CA ARG A 150 -11.46 6.27 -5.66
C ARG A 150 -10.49 5.53 -6.59
N SER A 151 -9.28 6.06 -6.76
CA SER A 151 -8.23 5.39 -7.52
C SER A 151 -7.89 4.03 -6.92
N ARG A 152 -7.72 3.03 -7.79
CA ARG A 152 -7.26 1.67 -7.45
C ARG A 152 -6.10 1.23 -8.33
N GLY A 153 -5.37 2.19 -8.90
CA GLY A 153 -4.29 1.95 -9.85
C GLY A 153 -3.11 1.22 -9.20
N TYR A 154 -2.71 1.67 -8.01
CA TYR A 154 -1.67 1.01 -7.23
C TYR A 154 -2.12 -0.39 -6.78
N LEU A 155 -3.35 -0.52 -6.30
CA LEU A 155 -3.91 -1.83 -5.91
C LEU A 155 -3.98 -2.83 -7.08
N ASP A 156 -4.36 -2.37 -8.28
CA ASP A 156 -4.38 -3.20 -9.49
C ASP A 156 -2.97 -3.58 -9.95
N TRP A 157 -2.01 -2.65 -9.81
CA TRP A 157 -0.60 -2.90 -10.07
C TRP A 157 -0.03 -3.96 -9.13
N LEU A 158 -0.30 -3.86 -7.81
CA LEU A 158 0.10 -4.88 -6.83
C LEU A 158 -0.50 -6.25 -7.15
N SER A 159 -1.80 -6.31 -7.49
CA SER A 159 -2.47 -7.57 -7.82
C SER A 159 -1.80 -8.26 -9.02
N THR A 160 -1.42 -7.47 -10.03
CA THR A 160 -0.71 -7.97 -11.22
C THR A 160 0.69 -8.49 -10.88
N MET A 161 1.44 -7.75 -10.04
CA MET A 161 2.79 -8.12 -9.64
C MET A 161 2.83 -9.38 -8.77
N SER A 162 1.86 -9.54 -7.87
CA SER A 162 1.76 -10.71 -6.98
C SER A 162 1.11 -11.94 -7.64
N GLY A 163 0.62 -11.84 -8.88
CA GLY A 163 -0.10 -12.92 -9.57
C GLY A 163 -1.45 -13.30 -8.92
N MET A 164 -1.97 -12.44 -8.03
CA MET A 164 -3.23 -12.66 -7.32
C MET A 164 -4.40 -12.03 -8.09
N PRO A 165 -5.60 -12.63 -8.05
CA PRO A 165 -6.75 -12.08 -8.74
C PRO A 165 -7.11 -10.70 -8.16
N ALA A 166 -7.44 -9.75 -9.02
CA ALA A 166 -8.06 -8.50 -8.56
C ALA A 166 -9.39 -8.83 -7.83
N ALA A 167 -9.67 -8.14 -6.72
CA ALA A 167 -10.86 -8.39 -5.91
C ALA A 167 -12.15 -8.44 -6.73
N ALA A 168 -13.02 -9.39 -6.40
CA ALA A 168 -14.29 -9.65 -7.09
C ALA A 168 -15.25 -8.46 -6.97
N GLU A 169 -15.94 -8.20 -8.08
CA GLU A 169 -16.79 -7.04 -8.33
C GLU A 169 -18.04 -7.05 -7.43
N HIS A 170 -18.34 -5.93 -6.76
CA HIS A 170 -19.70 -5.65 -6.31
C HIS A 170 -20.39 -4.84 -7.41
N SER A 171 -21.35 -5.45 -8.09
CA SER A 171 -22.25 -4.75 -9.00
C SER A 171 -23.05 -3.73 -8.17
N SER A 172 -22.83 -2.46 -8.46
CA SER A 172 -23.72 -1.40 -7.98
C SER A 172 -25.13 -1.71 -8.51
N GLY A 173 -26.02 -2.12 -7.61
CA GLY A 173 -27.43 -2.34 -7.91
C GLY A 173 -28.06 -1.04 -8.37
N LEU A 174 -28.35 -0.96 -9.66
CA LEU A 174 -29.24 0.04 -10.24
C LEU A 174 -30.63 -0.12 -9.60
N ILE A 175 -30.99 0.73 -8.65
CA ILE A 175 -32.40 0.98 -8.33
C ILE A 175 -32.89 1.95 -9.41
N LEU A 176 -33.59 1.41 -10.40
CA LEU A 176 -34.39 2.20 -11.35
C LEU A 176 -35.66 2.69 -10.62
N PRO A 177 -36.08 3.95 -10.84
CA PRO A 177 -37.36 4.46 -10.35
C PRO A 177 -38.57 3.79 -11.02
#